data_AF-A0A1C6JAG1-F1
#
_entry.id   AF-A0A1C6JAG1-F1
#
_cell.length_a   1.000
_cell.length_b   1.000
_cell.length_c   1.000
_cell.angle_alpha   90.00
_cell.angle_beta   90.00
_cell.angle_gamma   90.00
#
_symmetry.space_group_name_H-M   'P 1'
#
loop_
_entity.id
_entity.type
_entity.pdbx_description
1 polymer ?
#
loop_
_entity_poly.entity_id
_entity_poly.type
_entity_poly.pdbx_seq_one_letter_code
_entity_poly.pdbx_strand_id
1 'polypeptide(L)'
;MTEFERITVSPAVLGSFLSSIPCLGGPWDDAFHREFCSKCTAENCDACQHEAERNNPAWWLELIHTGTGPVRTESRNQYQKQATDLRMEAMHQRDRFGRDMLAKELESAAASIEDLTEKLEAQADGEPGI
;
A
#
# COMPACT_ATOMS: atom_id res chain seq x y z
N MET A 1 6.70 23.71 -16.15
CA MET A 1 6.09 22.91 -15.07
C MET A 1 4.62 23.27 -14.98
N THR A 2 3.75 22.28 -14.98
CA THR A 2 2.30 22.45 -14.83
C THR A 2 1.94 22.55 -13.36
N GLU A 3 0.73 23.05 -13.07
CA GLU A 3 0.22 23.09 -11.70
C GLU A 3 0.09 21.69 -11.09
N PHE A 4 -0.29 20.71 -11.91
CA PHE A 4 -0.35 19.31 -11.52
C PHE A 4 1.03 18.80 -11.06
N GLU A 5 2.07 19.01 -11.87
CA GLU A 5 3.45 18.61 -11.51
C GLU A 5 3.94 19.28 -10.22
N ARG A 6 3.49 20.52 -9.96
CA ARG A 6 3.85 21.27 -8.75
C ARG A 6 3.21 20.66 -7.50
N ILE A 7 1.93 20.27 -7.56
CA ILE A 7 1.20 19.72 -6.40
C ILE A 7 1.47 18.24 -6.16
N THR A 8 1.84 17.46 -7.19
CA THR A 8 2.12 16.02 -7.07
C THR A 8 3.61 15.70 -6.91
N VAL A 9 4.45 16.70 -6.66
CA VAL A 9 5.91 16.51 -6.55
C VAL A 9 6.30 15.59 -5.39
N SER A 10 5.51 15.55 -4.32
CA SER A 10 5.69 14.62 -3.21
C SER A 10 4.37 14.36 -2.46
N PRO A 11 4.25 13.25 -1.71
CA PRO A 11 3.08 12.97 -0.88
C PRO A 11 2.78 14.07 0.14
N ALA A 12 3.82 14.69 0.72
CA ALA A 12 3.65 15.78 1.68
C ALA A 12 3.02 17.03 1.03
N VAL A 13 3.46 17.39 -0.18
CA VAL A 13 2.91 18.54 -0.91
C VAL A 13 1.46 18.26 -1.34
N LEU A 14 1.20 17.06 -1.86
CA LEU A 14 -0.16 16.65 -2.22
C LEU A 14 -1.08 16.58 -1.00
N GLY A 15 -0.63 16.03 0.12
CA GLY A 15 -1.39 15.95 1.37
C GLY A 15 -1.75 17.33 1.93
N SER A 16 -0.81 18.29 1.88
CA SER A 16 -1.07 19.67 2.26
C SER A 16 -2.12 20.34 1.37
N PHE A 17 -2.04 20.11 0.05
CA PHE A 17 -3.07 20.60 -0.88
C PHE A 17 -4.44 19.98 -0.57
N LEU A 18 -4.53 18.65 -0.40
CA LEU A 18 -5.77 17.96 -0.06
C LEU A 18 -6.39 18.47 1.25
N SER A 19 -5.56 18.73 2.26
CA SER A 19 -6.01 19.27 3.56
C SER A 19 -6.59 20.68 3.46
N SER A 20 -6.24 21.43 2.41
CA SER A 20 -6.76 22.79 2.17
C SER A 20 -8.12 22.82 1.48
N ILE A 21 -8.58 21.67 0.94
CA ILE A 21 -9.86 21.58 0.24
C ILE A 21 -10.98 21.56 1.28
N PRO A 22 -12.00 22.43 1.17
CA PRO A 22 -13.17 22.36 2.04
C PRO A 22 -14.02 21.15 1.64
N CYS A 23 -13.77 19.99 2.25
CA CYS A 23 -14.58 18.79 2.10
C CYS A 23 -15.11 18.33 3.46
N LEU A 24 -16.36 17.87 3.48
CA LEU A 24 -17.00 17.30 4.68
C LEU A 24 -16.45 15.91 5.04
N GLY A 25 -15.85 15.23 4.07
CA GLY A 25 -15.15 13.96 4.23
C GLY A 25 -14.36 13.65 2.97
N GLY A 26 -13.20 13.02 3.14
CA GLY A 26 -12.34 12.55 2.07
C GLY A 26 -12.12 11.04 2.12
N PRO A 27 -11.49 10.45 1.08
CA PRO A 27 -11.17 9.03 1.06
C PRO A 27 -10.25 8.59 2.21
N TRP A 28 -9.52 9.52 2.83
CA TRP A 28 -8.76 9.28 4.05
C TRP A 28 -9.64 9.02 5.28
N ASP A 29 -10.83 9.61 5.36
CA ASP A 29 -11.76 9.36 6.47
C ASP A 29 -12.36 7.96 6.38
N ASP A 30 -12.70 7.50 5.18
CA ASP A 30 -13.15 6.12 4.95
C ASP A 30 -12.04 5.10 5.28
N ALA A 31 -10.80 5.41 4.93
CA ALA A 31 -9.64 4.60 5.27
C ALA A 31 -9.41 4.56 6.79
N PHE A 32 -9.51 5.70 7.46
CA PHE A 32 -9.42 5.81 8.92
C PHE A 32 -10.50 4.97 9.61
N HIS A 33 -11.75 5.06 9.15
CA HIS A 33 -12.85 4.26 9.67
C HIS A 33 -12.59 2.76 9.52
N ARG A 34 -12.10 2.33 8.35
CA ARG A 34 -11.78 0.93 8.10
C ARG A 34 -10.64 0.44 8.98
N GLU A 35 -9.57 1.22 9.10
CA GLU A 35 -8.35 0.77 9.77
C GLU A 35 -8.49 0.75 11.29
N PHE A 36 -9.10 1.80 11.85
CA PHE A 36 -9.16 2.04 13.29
C PHE A 36 -10.59 1.89 13.85
N CYS A 37 -11.57 2.65 13.33
CA CYS A 37 -12.89 2.68 13.96
C CYS A 37 -13.64 1.35 13.88
N SER A 38 -13.49 0.58 12.80
CA SER A 38 -14.16 -0.72 12.64
C SER A 38 -13.75 -1.74 13.71
N LYS A 39 -12.58 -1.55 14.33
CA LYS A 39 -11.99 -2.40 15.36
C LYS A 39 -12.02 -1.74 16.74
N CYS A 40 -12.49 -0.49 16.83
CA CYS A 40 -12.46 0.29 18.06
C CYS A 40 -13.61 -0.13 18.99
N THR A 41 -13.30 -0.28 20.27
CA THR A 41 -14.28 -0.64 21.32
C THR A 41 -14.77 0.56 22.11
N ALA A 42 -14.26 1.75 21.82
CA ALA A 42 -14.66 2.97 22.50
C ALA A 42 -16.10 3.35 22.12
N GLU A 43 -16.91 3.66 23.13
CA GLU A 43 -18.31 4.08 22.93
C GLU A 43 -18.38 5.48 22.29
N ASN A 44 -17.43 6.35 22.63
CA ASN A 44 -17.32 7.72 22.14
C ASN A 44 -15.91 8.01 21.60
N CYS A 45 -15.80 8.97 20.68
CA CYS A 45 -14.54 9.38 20.06
C CYS A 45 -13.82 10.53 20.81
N ASP A 46 -14.18 10.81 22.06
CA ASP A 46 -13.70 11.99 22.81
C ASP A 46 -12.19 11.96 23.10
N ALA A 47 -11.60 10.76 23.21
CA ALA A 47 -10.18 10.53 23.41
C ALA A 47 -9.67 9.46 22.43
N CYS A 48 -9.63 9.81 21.14
CA CYS A 48 -9.14 8.90 20.11
C CYS A 48 -7.63 8.66 20.27
N GLN A 49 -7.23 7.39 20.31
CA GLN A 49 -5.81 7.00 20.31
C GLN A 49 -5.11 7.31 18.98
N HIS A 50 -5.89 7.47 17.90
CA HIS A 50 -5.44 7.72 16.53
C HIS A 50 -5.79 9.14 16.06
N GLU A 51 -5.77 10.13 16.95
CA GLU A 51 -6.12 11.53 16.59
C GLU A 51 -5.13 12.12 15.58
N ALA A 52 -3.89 11.64 15.52
CA ALA A 52 -2.89 12.11 14.57
C ALA A 52 -3.21 11.69 13.12
N GLU A 53 -3.85 10.53 12.95
CA GLU A 53 -4.29 9.97 11.66
C GLU A 53 -5.69 10.46 11.27
N ARG A 54 -6.46 10.98 12.22
CA ARG A 54 -7.81 11.47 12.01
C ARG A 54 -7.82 12.70 11.11
N ASN A 55 -8.62 12.67 10.03
CA ASN A 55 -8.70 13.72 9.01
C ASN A 55 -7.32 14.14 8.46
N ASN A 56 -6.41 13.17 8.29
CA ASN A 56 -5.04 13.42 7.83
C ASN A 56 -4.81 12.79 6.44
N PRO A 57 -4.88 13.60 5.36
CA PRO A 57 -4.61 13.13 4.00
C PRO A 57 -3.17 12.66 3.80
N ALA A 58 -2.19 13.20 4.55
CA ALA A 58 -0.79 12.83 4.40
C ALA A 58 -0.55 11.40 4.89
N TRP A 59 -1.11 11.04 6.05
CA TRP A 59 -1.12 9.65 6.53
C TRP A 59 -1.73 8.70 5.50
N TRP A 60 -2.89 9.07 4.93
CA TRP A 60 -3.56 8.26 3.92
C TRP A 60 -2.74 8.04 2.64
N LEU A 61 -1.96 9.03 2.22
CA LEU A 61 -1.05 8.91 1.07
C LEU A 61 0.17 8.02 1.35
N GLU A 62 0.52 7.81 2.62
CA GLU A 62 1.59 6.90 3.02
C GLU A 62 1.12 5.43 3.12
N LEU A 63 -0.19 5.22 3.27
CA LEU A 63 -0.76 3.87 3.22
C LEU A 63 -0.44 3.26 1.86
N ILE A 64 0.17 2.07 1.89
CA ILE A 64 0.28 1.24 0.69
C ILE A 64 -1.15 0.94 0.27
N HIS A 65 -1.64 1.60 -0.77
CA HIS A 65 -2.85 1.18 -1.44
C HIS A 65 -2.54 -0.17 -2.09
N THR A 66 -2.75 -1.26 -1.37
CA THR A 66 -2.94 -2.60 -1.95
C THR A 66 -4.25 -2.66 -2.77
N GLY A 67 -4.71 -1.51 -3.26
CA GLY A 67 -6.10 -1.19 -3.47
C GLY A 67 -6.75 -2.09 -4.51
N THR A 68 -7.97 -2.48 -4.18
CA THR A 68 -9.05 -2.72 -5.15
C THR A 68 -9.46 -1.40 -5.82
N GLY A 69 -8.49 -0.63 -6.32
CA GLY A 69 -8.65 0.62 -7.08
C GLY A 69 -7.83 0.56 -8.37
N PRO A 70 -8.12 1.40 -9.39
CA PRO A 70 -7.59 1.22 -10.75
C PRO A 70 -6.08 1.50 -10.91
N VAL A 71 -5.41 1.99 -9.86
CA VAL A 71 -3.98 2.32 -9.91
C VAL A 71 -3.22 1.30 -9.07
N ARG A 72 -2.52 0.38 -9.73
CA ARG A 72 -1.53 -0.50 -9.11
C ARG A 72 -0.38 0.36 -8.60
N THR A 73 -0.34 0.66 -7.30
CA THR A 73 0.86 1.24 -6.69
C THR A 73 1.84 0.10 -6.45
N GLU A 74 3.02 0.17 -7.07
CA GLU A 74 4.10 -0.80 -6.83
C GLU A 74 4.42 -0.84 -5.32
N SER A 75 4.62 -2.03 -4.75
CA SER A 75 5.04 -2.15 -3.36
C SER A 75 6.38 -1.42 -3.15
N ARG A 76 6.50 -0.72 -2.01
CA ARG A 76 7.77 -0.14 -1.56
C ARG A 76 8.81 -1.22 -1.19
N ASN A 77 8.36 -2.44 -0.88
CA ASN A 77 9.25 -3.56 -0.63
C ASN A 77 9.79 -4.09 -1.96
N GLN A 78 11.12 -4.02 -2.14
CA GLN A 78 11.79 -4.42 -3.36
C GLN A 78 11.50 -5.88 -3.75
N TYR A 79 11.38 -6.78 -2.78
CA TYR A 79 11.12 -8.20 -3.01
C TYR A 79 9.66 -8.44 -3.44
N GLN A 80 8.70 -7.73 -2.85
CA GLN A 80 7.30 -7.81 -3.30
C GLN A 80 7.12 -7.26 -4.73
N LYS A 81 7.89 -6.23 -5.10
CA LYS A 81 7.93 -5.74 -6.49
C LYS A 81 8.46 -6.83 -7.45
N GLN A 82 9.57 -7.48 -7.09
CA GLN A 82 10.13 -8.59 -7.88
C GLN A 82 9.14 -9.75 -8.06
N ALA A 83 8.43 -10.15 -7.00
CA ALA A 83 7.41 -11.20 -7.11
C ALA A 83 6.27 -10.81 -8.06
N THR A 84 5.85 -9.53 -8.03
CA THR A 84 4.81 -9.02 -8.94
C THR A 84 5.27 -9.06 -10.40
N ASP A 85 6.50 -8.62 -10.67
CA ASP A 85 7.10 -8.64 -12.01
C ASP A 85 7.21 -10.07 -12.56
N LEU A 86 7.63 -11.03 -11.73
CA LEU A 86 7.72 -12.44 -12.11
C LEU A 86 6.34 -13.03 -12.47
N ARG A 87 5.28 -12.67 -11.73
CA ARG A 87 3.92 -13.12 -12.08
C ARG A 87 3.40 -12.51 -13.36
N MET A 88 3.70 -11.24 -13.62
CA MET A 88 3.37 -10.61 -14.89
C MET A 88 4.10 -11.30 -16.06
N GLU A 89 5.36 -11.66 -15.86
CA GLU A 89 6.11 -12.41 -16.86
C GLU A 89 5.57 -13.83 -17.05
N ALA A 90 5.18 -14.53 -15.98
CA ALA A 90 4.55 -15.84 -16.07
C ALA A 90 3.27 -15.80 -16.92
N MET A 91 2.42 -14.78 -16.69
CA MET A 91 1.23 -14.53 -17.50
C MET A 91 1.59 -14.32 -18.97
N HIS A 92 2.61 -13.51 -19.28
CA HIS A 92 3.08 -13.34 -20.67
C HIS A 92 3.61 -14.65 -21.28
N GLN A 93 4.40 -15.42 -20.53
CA GLN A 93 4.93 -16.70 -21.00
C GLN A 93 3.81 -17.68 -21.35
N ARG A 94 2.75 -17.73 -20.55
CA ARG A 94 1.58 -18.55 -20.83
C ARG A 94 0.75 -18.01 -22.00
N ASP A 95 0.28 -16.76 -21.90
CA ASP A 95 -0.77 -16.24 -22.77
C ASP A 95 -0.22 -15.81 -24.14
N ARG A 96 1.01 -15.30 -24.20
CA ARG A 96 1.63 -14.83 -25.45
C ARG A 96 2.49 -15.89 -26.11
N PHE A 97 3.21 -16.71 -25.34
CA PHE A 97 4.21 -17.64 -25.86
C PHE A 97 3.82 -19.12 -25.71
N GLY A 98 2.73 -19.45 -25.02
CA GLY A 98 2.28 -20.83 -24.81
C GLY A 98 3.26 -21.69 -23.99
N ARG A 99 4.12 -21.07 -23.18
CA ARG A 99 5.19 -21.73 -22.41
C ARG A 99 4.74 -22.00 -20.98
N ASP A 100 3.88 -22.99 -20.82
CA ASP A 100 3.29 -23.34 -19.51
C ASP A 100 4.32 -23.76 -18.45
N MET A 101 5.37 -24.47 -18.86
CA MET A 101 6.40 -24.94 -17.93
C MET A 101 7.17 -23.76 -17.33
N LEU A 102 7.60 -22.83 -18.18
CA LEU A 102 8.32 -21.63 -17.75
C LEU A 102 7.41 -20.70 -16.91
N ALA A 103 6.13 -20.57 -17.29
CA ALA A 103 5.17 -19.81 -16.50
C ALA A 103 5.03 -20.36 -15.07
N LYS A 104 4.96 -21.69 -14.90
CA LYS A 104 4.91 -22.33 -13.58
C LYS A 104 6.18 -22.11 -12.76
N GLU A 105 7.35 -22.15 -13.40
CA GLU A 105 8.62 -21.86 -12.71
C GLU A 105 8.67 -20.42 -12.21
N LEU A 106 8.22 -19.46 -13.04
CA LEU A 106 8.14 -18.05 -12.66
C LEU A 106 7.12 -17.82 -11.53
N GLU A 107 5.96 -18.46 -11.57
CA GLU A 107 4.97 -18.43 -10.48
C GLU A 107 5.52 -19.02 -9.18
N SER A 108 6.25 -20.14 -9.26
CA SER A 108 6.89 -20.78 -8.10
C SER A 108 8.00 -19.92 -7.49
N ALA A 109 8.79 -19.25 -8.34
CA ALA A 109 9.82 -18.33 -7.89
C ALA A 109 9.20 -17.10 -7.18
N ALA A 110 8.13 -16.53 -7.74
CA ALA A 110 7.40 -15.43 -7.12
C ALA A 110 6.87 -15.82 -5.72
N ALA A 111 6.26 -17.01 -5.59
CA ALA A 111 5.75 -17.51 -4.30
C ALA A 111 6.88 -17.69 -3.27
N SER A 112 8.06 -18.13 -3.71
CA SER A 112 9.22 -18.30 -2.83
C SER A 112 9.75 -16.95 -2.32
N ILE A 113 9.74 -15.92 -3.16
CA ILE A 113 10.14 -14.55 -2.77
C ILE A 113 9.16 -14.00 -1.72
N GLU A 114 7.86 -14.22 -1.89
CA GLU A 114 6.85 -13.75 -0.94
C GLU A 114 7.00 -14.41 0.44
N ASP A 115 7.16 -15.73 0.49
CA ASP A 115 7.39 -16.47 1.74
C ASP A 115 8.68 -16.02 2.45
N LEU A 116 9.76 -15.76 1.70
CA LEU A 116 10.98 -15.20 2.27
C LEU A 116 10.79 -13.77 2.77
N THR A 117 9.99 -12.96 2.07
CA THR A 117 9.71 -11.58 2.46
C THR A 117 8.92 -11.54 3.76
N GLU A 118 7.88 -12.38 3.89
CA GLU A 118 7.09 -12.51 5.12
C GLU A 118 7.97 -12.95 6.30
N LYS A 119 8.88 -13.90 6.08
CA LYS A 119 9.86 -14.33 7.10
C LYS A 119 10.81 -13.22 7.53
N LEU A 120 11.27 -12.39 6.59
CA LEU A 120 12.16 -11.26 6.89
C LEU A 120 11.44 -10.16 7.67
N GLU A 121 10.20 -9.84 7.28
CA GLU A 121 9.37 -8.87 8.00
C GLU A 121 9.07 -9.37 9.43
N ALA A 122 8.71 -10.65 9.59
CA ALA A 122 8.49 -11.25 10.91
C ALA A 122 9.76 -11.31 11.80
N GLN A 123 10.96 -11.42 11.21
CA GLN A 123 12.22 -11.36 11.95
C GLN A 123 12.55 -9.94 12.41
N ALA A 124 12.28 -8.92 11.57
CA ALA A 124 12.50 -7.52 11.91
C ALA A 124 11.59 -7.05 13.06
N ASP A 125 10.36 -7.56 13.13
CA ASP A 125 9.41 -7.24 14.21
C ASP A 125 9.70 -8.00 15.53
N GLY A 126 10.58 -9.01 15.49
CA GLY A 126 10.88 -9.92 16.59
C GLY A 126 12.16 -9.65 17.38
N GLU A 127 12.99 -8.66 16.99
CA GLU A 127 14.18 -8.25 17.77
C GLU A 127 13.86 -7.05 18.68
N PRO A 128 13.57 -7.25 19.99
CA PRO A 128 13.79 -6.19 20.95
C PRO A 128 15.30 -5.94 21.02
N GLY A 129 15.72 -4.77 20.53
CA GLY A 129 17.11 -4.35 20.52
C GLY A 129 17.81 -4.53 21.87
N ILE A 130 19.04 -5.05 21.81
CA ILE A 130 20.00 -5.10 22.92
C ILE A 130 20.48 -3.69 23.24
#